data_AF-A0A1S1WVG5-F1
#
_entry.id   AF-A0A1S1WVG5-F1
#
_cell.length_a   1.000
_cell.length_b   1.000
_cell.length_c   1.000
_cell.angle_alpha   90.00
_cell.angle_beta   90.00
_cell.angle_gamma   90.00
#
_symmetry.space_group_name_H-M   'P 1'
#
loop_
_entity.id
_entity.type
_entity.pdbx_description
1 polymer ?
#
loop_
_entity_poly.entity_id
_entity_poly.type
_entity_poly.pdbx_seq_one_letter_code
_entity_poly.pdbx_strand_id
1 'polypeptide(L)'
;MVAATGKSFPLSASNTTVSLSIEAPTGPALQAQAAGKARQAYLRLEKITGSGMPVGYEVYLHSPNESDPQQHEELCAGLLPLFGLEKASKPGRGHAGTGLHYVYKVTDLIAKLEHQTGWNPKDLRVTFVPRRQQTRAAEVKIGRVSLYYE
;
A
#
# COMPACT_ATOMS: atom_id res chain seq x y z
N MET A 1 -2.95 8.00 -13.74
CA MET A 1 -3.92 7.08 -13.11
C MET A 1 -3.70 7.18 -11.62
N VAL A 2 -4.76 7.04 -10.82
CA VAL A 2 -4.66 7.13 -9.36
C VAL A 2 -5.67 6.20 -8.71
N ALA A 3 -5.34 5.68 -7.54
CA ALA A 3 -6.27 4.98 -6.65
C ALA A 3 -5.93 5.34 -5.22
N ALA A 4 -6.91 5.33 -4.31
CA ALA A 4 -6.62 5.44 -2.90
C ALA A 4 -7.75 4.93 -2.00
N THR A 5 -7.41 4.55 -0.77
CA THR A 5 -8.41 4.27 0.25
C THR A 5 -9.10 5.56 0.69
N GLY A 6 -10.42 5.48 0.91
CA GLY A 6 -11.24 6.61 1.36
C GLY A 6 -11.23 6.84 2.88
N LYS A 7 -10.85 5.82 3.66
CA LYS A 7 -10.83 5.87 5.13
C LYS A 7 -9.56 5.17 5.65
N SER A 8 -9.15 5.55 6.86
CA SER A 8 -8.10 4.85 7.60
C SER A 8 -8.58 3.48 8.06
N PHE A 9 -7.65 2.55 8.25
CA PHE A 9 -7.95 1.20 8.73
C PHE A 9 -6.85 0.70 9.69
N PRO A 10 -7.20 -0.13 10.67
CA PRO A 10 -6.21 -0.75 11.55
C PRO A 10 -5.47 -1.88 10.81
N LEU A 11 -4.23 -2.16 11.20
CA LEU A 11 -3.60 -3.44 10.95
C LEU A 11 -3.71 -4.32 12.19
N SER A 12 -4.00 -5.60 12.00
CA SER A 12 -4.12 -6.58 13.07
C SER A 12 -2.91 -7.53 13.11
N ALA A 13 -2.96 -8.51 14.02
CA ALA A 13 -2.03 -9.63 14.05
C ALA A 13 -2.29 -10.68 12.95
N SER A 14 -3.27 -10.43 12.08
CA SER A 14 -3.66 -11.28 10.94
C SER A 14 -3.60 -10.46 9.64
N ASN A 15 -3.76 -11.15 8.50
CA ASN A 15 -3.76 -10.48 7.20
C ASN A 15 -4.87 -9.42 7.14
N THR A 16 -4.49 -8.23 6.71
CA THR A 16 -5.44 -7.13 6.48
C THR A 16 -5.43 -6.80 4.99
N THR A 17 -6.59 -6.86 4.34
CA THR A 17 -6.72 -6.57 2.91
C THR A 17 -7.60 -5.36 2.68
N VAL A 18 -7.15 -4.45 1.82
CA VAL A 18 -7.94 -3.31 1.32
C VAL A 18 -8.00 -3.37 -0.20
N SER A 19 -9.07 -2.82 -0.78
CA SER A 19 -9.23 -2.71 -2.23
C SER A 19 -8.98 -1.29 -2.70
N LEU A 20 -8.37 -1.17 -3.87
CA LEU A 20 -8.09 0.06 -4.59
C LEU A 20 -8.76 0.01 -5.96
N SER A 21 -9.52 1.05 -6.27
CA SER A 21 -10.08 1.25 -7.60
C SER A 21 -9.24 2.26 -8.38
N ILE A 22 -8.50 1.78 -9.37
CA ILE A 22 -7.67 2.61 -10.23
C ILE A 22 -8.56 3.36 -11.21
N GLU A 23 -8.45 4.68 -11.15
CA GLU A 23 -9.11 5.59 -12.08
C GLU A 23 -8.25 5.84 -13.30
N ALA A 24 -8.91 5.84 -14.46
CA ALA A 24 -8.30 6.22 -15.72
C ALA A 24 -7.73 7.65 -15.60
N PRO A 25 -6.61 7.97 -16.27
CA PRO A 25 -6.06 9.31 -16.19
C PRO A 25 -6.96 10.30 -16.92
N THR A 26 -6.99 11.52 -16.41
CA THR A 26 -7.70 12.65 -17.01
C THR A 26 -6.74 13.84 -17.16
N GLY A 27 -7.12 14.83 -17.98
CA GLY A 27 -6.36 16.06 -18.14
C GLY A 27 -4.91 15.84 -18.64
N PRO A 28 -3.90 16.54 -18.09
CA PRO A 28 -2.50 16.41 -18.53
C PRO A 28 -1.95 14.99 -18.46
N ALA A 29 -2.40 14.18 -17.50
CA ALA A 29 -1.97 12.78 -17.38
C ALA A 29 -2.47 11.92 -18.54
N LEU A 30 -3.65 12.21 -19.08
CA LEU A 30 -4.18 11.52 -20.27
C LEU A 30 -3.35 11.86 -21.52
N GLN A 31 -2.95 13.13 -21.66
CA GLN A 31 -2.10 13.58 -22.77
C GLN A 31 -0.71 12.92 -22.72
N ALA A 32 -0.12 12.82 -21.52
CA ALA A 32 1.16 12.13 -21.33
C ALA A 32 1.07 10.63 -21.68
N GLN A 33 -0.06 9.98 -21.35
CA GLN A 33 -0.34 8.61 -21.77
C GLN A 33 -0.43 8.49 -23.29
N ALA A 34 -1.16 9.38 -23.97
CA ALA A 34 -1.30 9.37 -25.43
C ALA A 34 0.03 9.58 -26.15
N ALA A 35 0.96 10.33 -25.54
CA ALA A 35 2.31 10.55 -26.06
C ALA A 35 3.26 9.35 -25.86
N GLY A 36 2.78 8.20 -25.36
CA GLY A 36 3.56 6.97 -25.24
C GLY A 36 4.67 7.01 -24.18
N LYS A 37 4.63 7.95 -23.24
CA LYS A 37 5.62 7.99 -22.15
C LYS A 37 5.48 6.75 -21.25
N ALA A 38 6.62 6.10 -20.99
CA ALA A 38 6.69 5.02 -20.00
C ALA A 38 6.31 5.58 -18.62
N ARG A 39 5.29 4.98 -18.01
CA ARG A 39 4.74 5.43 -16.72
C ARG A 39 5.32 4.61 -15.59
N GLN A 40 5.73 5.28 -14.52
CA GLN A 40 6.21 4.65 -13.30
C GLN A 40 5.09 4.61 -12.27
N ALA A 41 4.77 3.42 -11.77
CA ALA A 41 3.77 3.25 -10.72
C ALA A 41 4.40 3.20 -9.32
N TYR A 42 3.76 3.88 -8.37
CA TYR A 42 4.19 3.97 -6.98
C TYR A 42 3.04 3.70 -6.01
N LEU A 43 3.28 2.82 -5.05
CA LEU A 43 2.38 2.58 -3.91
C LEU A 43 2.87 3.40 -2.73
N ARG A 44 2.02 4.28 -2.21
CA ARG A 44 2.32 5.11 -1.04
C ARG A 44 1.42 4.75 0.13
N LEU A 45 2.05 4.57 1.28
CA LEU A 45 1.40 4.39 2.58
C LEU A 45 1.66 5.64 3.41
N GLU A 46 0.60 6.31 3.86
CA GLU A 46 0.69 7.57 4.59
C GLU A 46 -0.05 7.50 5.91
N LYS A 47 0.40 8.36 6.83
CA LYS A 47 -0.22 8.55 8.15
C LYS A 47 -0.31 7.23 8.93
N ILE A 48 0.79 6.48 8.89
CA ILE A 48 0.89 5.24 9.66
C ILE A 48 1.18 5.63 11.11
N THR A 49 0.19 5.46 11.96
CA THR A 49 0.24 5.84 13.38
C THR A 49 0.02 4.62 14.25
N GLY A 50 0.50 4.66 15.49
CA GLY A 50 0.36 3.54 16.40
C GLY A 50 1.09 3.71 17.72
N SER A 51 1.01 2.67 18.54
CA SER A 51 1.59 2.60 19.87
C SER A 51 2.16 1.21 20.16
N GLY A 52 3.05 1.13 21.14
CA GLY A 52 3.68 -0.13 21.53
C GLY A 52 4.77 -0.59 20.55
N MET A 53 4.96 -1.92 20.49
CA MET A 53 6.02 -2.55 19.69
C MET A 53 5.42 -3.48 18.63
N PRO A 54 4.85 -2.93 17.54
CA PRO A 54 4.28 -3.75 16.48
C PRO A 54 5.36 -4.44 15.63
N VAL A 55 5.05 -5.64 15.14
CA VAL A 55 5.85 -6.29 14.10
C VAL A 55 5.69 -5.60 12.74
N GLY A 56 6.70 -5.71 11.88
CA GLY A 56 6.60 -5.25 10.50
C GLY A 56 5.68 -6.14 9.65
N TYR A 57 5.20 -5.58 8.54
CA TYR A 57 4.31 -6.26 7.59
C TYR A 57 4.96 -6.37 6.22
N GLU A 58 4.74 -7.47 5.53
CA GLU A 58 4.97 -7.53 4.07
C GLU A 58 3.72 -7.02 3.35
N VAL A 59 3.93 -6.28 2.27
CA VAL A 59 2.87 -5.63 1.51
C VAL A 59 2.78 -6.31 0.16
N TYR A 60 1.63 -6.90 -0.13
CA TYR A 60 1.36 -7.61 -1.37
C TYR A 60 0.33 -6.87 -2.23
N LEU A 61 0.50 -6.92 -3.54
CA LEU A 61 -0.43 -6.39 -4.53
C LEU A 61 -0.92 -7.53 -5.42
N HIS A 62 -2.24 -7.71 -5.51
CA HIS A 62 -2.80 -8.85 -6.22
C HIS A 62 -4.22 -8.61 -6.72
N SER A 63 -4.69 -9.49 -7.60
CA SER A 63 -6.09 -9.57 -8.02
C SER A 63 -6.94 -10.30 -6.97
N PRO A 64 -8.27 -10.13 -6.94
CA PRO A 64 -9.15 -10.80 -5.96
C PRO A 64 -9.15 -12.33 -6.06
N ASN A 65 -8.72 -12.86 -7.21
CA ASN A 65 -8.63 -14.31 -7.47
C ASN A 65 -7.43 -14.96 -6.75
N GLU A 66 -6.48 -14.16 -6.25
CA GLU A 66 -5.36 -14.64 -5.47
C GLU A 66 -5.76 -14.78 -4.00
N SER A 67 -5.82 -16.02 -3.52
CA SER A 67 -6.26 -16.36 -2.17
C SER A 67 -5.14 -16.35 -1.14
N ASP A 68 -3.89 -16.58 -1.54
CA ASP A 68 -2.74 -16.64 -0.62
C ASP A 68 -1.50 -15.92 -1.19
N PRO A 69 -1.53 -14.57 -1.27
CA PRO A 69 -0.48 -13.80 -1.94
C PRO A 69 0.92 -13.94 -1.33
N GLN A 70 1.04 -14.39 -0.08
CA GLN A 70 2.32 -14.64 0.60
C GLN A 70 3.08 -15.87 0.06
N GLN A 71 2.44 -16.74 -0.72
CA GLN A 71 3.13 -17.84 -1.43
C GLN A 71 3.79 -17.36 -2.74
N HIS A 72 3.51 -16.11 -3.14
CA HIS A 72 3.88 -15.54 -4.42
C HIS A 72 4.80 -14.33 -4.21
N GLU A 73 6.10 -14.57 -4.13
CA GLU A 73 7.11 -13.52 -3.89
C GLU A 73 7.03 -12.40 -4.95
N GLU A 74 6.64 -12.74 -6.19
CA GLU A 74 6.46 -11.79 -7.28
C GLU A 74 5.34 -10.76 -7.05
N LEU A 75 4.44 -11.01 -6.09
CA LEU A 75 3.35 -10.11 -5.69
C LEU A 75 3.76 -9.20 -4.51
N CYS A 76 4.96 -9.39 -3.94
CA CYS A 76 5.46 -8.58 -2.84
C CYS A 76 5.94 -7.21 -3.35
N ALA A 77 5.26 -6.15 -2.90
CA ALA A 77 5.67 -4.77 -3.14
C ALA A 77 6.81 -4.33 -2.20
N GLY A 78 6.97 -5.01 -1.06
CA GLY A 78 8.07 -4.80 -0.13
C GLY A 78 7.68 -4.88 1.34
N LEU A 79 8.62 -4.46 2.19
CA LEU A 79 8.46 -4.47 3.64
C LEU A 79 7.95 -3.12 4.17
N LEU A 80 6.98 -3.17 5.08
CA LEU A 80 6.56 -2.08 5.94
C LEU A 80 7.22 -2.24 7.33
N PRO A 81 8.38 -1.61 7.56
CA PRO A 81 8.98 -1.55 8.89
C PRO A 81 8.22 -0.54 9.77
N LEU A 82 8.11 -0.82 11.06
CA LEU A 82 7.40 0.05 12.03
C LEU A 82 8.31 0.58 13.14
N PHE A 83 9.62 0.58 12.91
CA PHE A 83 10.57 1.17 13.84
C PHE A 83 10.28 2.66 14.03
N GLY A 84 10.23 3.11 15.29
CA GLY A 84 9.95 4.50 15.63
C GLY A 84 8.48 4.94 15.48
N LEU A 85 7.55 4.02 15.20
CA LEU A 85 6.13 4.33 14.99
C LEU A 85 5.52 5.15 16.13
N GLU A 86 5.72 4.72 17.38
CA GLU A 86 5.13 5.41 18.54
C GLU A 86 5.64 6.86 18.64
N LYS A 87 6.94 7.08 18.39
CA LYS A 87 7.52 8.42 18.40
C LYS A 87 6.99 9.27 17.25
N ALA A 88 6.84 8.71 16.06
CA ALA A 88 6.30 9.42 14.88
C ALA A 88 4.81 9.77 15.03
N SER A 89 4.09 9.04 15.89
CA SER A 89 2.66 9.23 16.15
C SER A 89 2.36 10.31 17.20
N LYS A 90 3.35 10.69 18.02
CA LYS A 90 3.15 11.70 19.07
C LYS A 90 3.07 13.10 18.47
N PRO A 91 2.05 13.91 18.80
CA PRO A 91 1.96 15.30 18.38
C PRO A 91 3.20 16.10 18.79
N GLY A 92 3.64 17.02 17.93
CA GLY A 92 4.81 17.87 18.18
C GLY A 92 4.87 19.05 17.20
N ARG A 93 6.01 19.74 17.15
CA ARG A 93 6.21 20.83 16.17
C ARG A 93 6.53 20.28 14.78
N GLY A 94 6.14 21.01 13.73
CA GLY A 94 6.42 20.64 12.33
C GLY A 94 5.57 19.46 11.85
N HIS A 95 6.19 18.49 11.18
CA HIS A 95 5.52 17.28 10.67
C HIS A 95 5.34 16.16 11.72
N ALA A 96 5.67 16.43 12.99
CA ALA A 96 5.48 15.47 14.08
C ALA A 96 4.00 15.13 14.29
N GLY A 97 3.71 13.88 14.66
CA GLY A 97 2.34 13.38 14.84
C GLY A 97 1.65 12.98 13.53
N THR A 98 2.29 13.15 12.38
CA THR A 98 1.75 12.67 11.10
C THR A 98 2.04 11.20 10.83
N GLY A 99 2.75 10.50 11.72
CA GLY A 99 3.08 9.08 11.56
C GLY A 99 4.25 8.80 10.62
N LEU A 100 4.43 7.53 10.27
CA LEU A 100 5.39 7.07 9.26
C LEU A 100 4.76 7.14 7.86
N HIS A 101 5.61 7.32 6.84
CA HIS A 101 5.23 7.36 5.43
C HIS A 101 6.22 6.56 4.60
N TYR A 102 5.72 5.75 3.67
CA TYR A 102 6.53 4.89 2.80
C TYR A 102 6.05 4.98 1.35
N VAL A 103 7.00 4.85 0.42
CA VAL A 103 6.74 4.76 -1.02
C VAL A 103 7.48 3.56 -1.57
N TYR A 104 6.75 2.71 -2.30
CA TYR A 104 7.29 1.55 -3.01
C TYR A 104 7.14 1.79 -4.52
N LYS A 105 8.22 1.59 -5.29
CA LYS A 105 8.12 1.53 -6.75
C LYS A 105 7.54 0.16 -7.12
N VAL A 106 6.37 0.16 -7.75
CA VAL A 106 5.60 -1.05 -8.09
C VAL A 106 5.32 -1.16 -9.58
N THR A 107 6.12 -0.49 -10.41
CA THR A 107 5.92 -0.39 -11.86
C THR A 107 5.83 -1.77 -12.52
N ASP A 108 6.82 -2.63 -12.28
CA ASP A 108 6.88 -3.95 -12.91
C ASP A 108 5.80 -4.88 -12.35
N LEU A 109 5.45 -4.74 -11.07
CA LEU A 109 4.40 -5.51 -10.42
C LEU A 109 3.03 -5.18 -11.04
N ILE A 110 2.68 -3.90 -11.11
CA ILE A 110 1.44 -3.44 -11.74
C ILE A 110 1.36 -3.89 -13.20
N ALA A 111 2.45 -3.76 -13.96
CA ALA A 111 2.49 -4.25 -15.33
C ALA A 111 2.18 -5.75 -15.39
N LYS A 112 2.81 -6.58 -14.56
CA LYS A 112 2.51 -8.03 -14.51
C LYS A 112 1.04 -8.31 -14.21
N LEU A 113 0.44 -7.61 -13.25
CA LEU A 113 -0.99 -7.77 -12.92
C LEU A 113 -1.90 -7.37 -14.08
N GLU A 114 -1.59 -6.27 -14.77
CA GLU A 114 -2.34 -5.80 -15.94
C GLU A 114 -2.33 -6.81 -17.10
N HIS A 115 -1.30 -7.64 -17.19
CA HIS A 115 -1.17 -8.72 -18.18
C HIS A 115 -1.87 -10.04 -17.76
N GLN A 116 -2.41 -10.15 -16.55
CA GLN A 116 -3.13 -11.35 -16.10
C GLN A 116 -4.53 -11.44 -16.71
N THR A 117 -4.96 -12.65 -17.06
CA THR A 117 -6.33 -12.91 -17.48
C THR A 117 -7.32 -12.56 -16.37
N GLY A 118 -8.32 -11.74 -16.69
CA GLY A 118 -9.32 -11.30 -15.71
C GLY A 118 -8.89 -10.12 -14.84
N TRP A 119 -7.78 -9.45 -15.17
CA TRP A 119 -7.41 -8.19 -14.54
C TRP A 119 -8.57 -7.18 -14.57
N ASN A 120 -8.89 -6.62 -13.40
CA ASN A 120 -9.85 -5.55 -13.26
C ASN A 120 -9.21 -4.39 -12.47
N PRO A 121 -8.94 -3.23 -13.09
CA PRO A 121 -8.32 -2.09 -12.42
C PRO A 121 -9.17 -1.54 -11.27
N LYS A 122 -10.46 -1.90 -11.18
CA LYS A 122 -11.35 -1.47 -10.09
C LYS A 122 -11.25 -2.30 -8.82
N ASP A 123 -10.53 -3.42 -8.83
CA ASP A 123 -10.43 -4.30 -7.66
C ASP A 123 -8.99 -4.79 -7.40
N LEU A 124 -8.02 -3.88 -7.46
CA LEU A 124 -6.65 -4.17 -7.01
C LEU A 124 -6.65 -4.35 -5.50
N ARG A 125 -6.15 -5.49 -5.01
CA ARG A 125 -6.03 -5.78 -3.58
C ARG A 125 -4.64 -5.43 -3.07
N VAL A 126 -4.60 -4.80 -1.90
CA VAL A 126 -3.39 -4.57 -1.11
C VAL A 126 -3.54 -5.35 0.18
N THR A 127 -2.67 -6.34 0.38
CA THR A 127 -2.69 -7.20 1.56
C THR A 127 -1.45 -6.98 2.41
N PHE A 128 -1.67 -6.72 3.70
CA PHE A 128 -0.64 -6.56 4.72
C PHE A 128 -0.53 -7.86 5.52
N VAL A 129 0.60 -8.54 5.40
CA VAL A 129 0.87 -9.82 6.06
C VAL A 129 1.86 -9.60 7.21
N PRO A 130 1.52 -9.89 8.47
CA PRO A 130 2.42 -9.70 9.59
C PRO A 130 3.58 -10.71 9.54
N ARG A 131 4.83 -10.24 9.61
CA ARG A 131 6.01 -11.13 9.47
C ARG A 131 6.18 -12.16 10.58
N ARG A 132 5.58 -11.91 11.74
CA ARG A 132 5.59 -12.79 12.90
C ARG A 132 4.29 -12.62 13.66
N GLN A 133 3.97 -13.60 14.50
CA GLN A 133 2.86 -13.48 15.42
C GLN A 133 3.11 -12.32 16.39
N GLN A 134 2.13 -11.41 16.48
CA GLN A 134 2.19 -10.30 17.42
C GLN A 134 1.99 -10.84 18.84
N THR A 135 3.05 -10.82 19.65
CA THR A 135 3.04 -11.39 21.02
C THR A 135 2.69 -10.37 22.10
N ARG A 136 2.67 -9.06 21.77
CA ARG A 136 2.34 -7.97 22.68
C ARG A 136 1.25 -7.09 22.08
N ALA A 137 0.42 -6.47 22.92
CA ALA A 137 -0.52 -5.48 22.45
C ALA A 137 0.24 -4.33 21.76
N ALA A 138 -0.09 -4.09 20.49
CA ALA A 138 0.34 -2.93 19.74
C ALA A 138 -0.79 -2.51 18.81
N GLU A 139 -0.89 -1.22 18.57
CA GLU A 139 -1.90 -0.66 17.68
C GLU A 139 -1.19 -0.07 16.48
N VAL A 140 -1.67 -0.39 15.29
CA VAL A 140 -1.19 0.19 14.04
C VAL A 140 -2.38 0.58 13.21
N LYS A 141 -2.36 1.80 12.68
CA LYS A 141 -3.40 2.34 11.81
C LYS A 141 -2.75 2.99 10.62
N ILE A 142 -3.17 2.60 9.42
CA ILE A 142 -2.81 3.28 8.18
C ILE A 142 -3.86 4.33 7.89
N GLY A 143 -3.45 5.58 7.73
CA GLY A 143 -4.38 6.65 7.37
C GLY A 143 -4.82 6.59 5.92
N ARG A 144 -3.89 6.28 5.00
CA ARG A 144 -4.18 6.19 3.58
C ARG A 144 -3.20 5.26 2.85
N VAL A 145 -3.74 4.49 1.91
CA VAL A 145 -2.97 3.82 0.87
C VAL A 145 -3.33 4.47 -0.45
N SER A 146 -2.35 4.79 -1.28
CA SER A 146 -2.58 5.31 -2.63
C SER A 146 -1.65 4.70 -3.66
N LEU A 147 -2.17 4.49 -4.86
CA LEU A 147 -1.40 4.16 -6.04
C LEU A 147 -1.42 5.37 -6.96
N TYR A 148 -0.26 5.80 -7.44
CA TYR A 148 -0.14 6.87 -8.42
C TYR A 148 0.89 6.54 -9.49
N TYR A 149 0.78 7.22 -10.63
CA TYR A 149 1.62 7.00 -11.80
C TYR A 149 2.27 8.33 -12.21
N GLU A 150 3.57 8.30 -12.52
CA GLU A 150 4.37 9.42 -13.03
C GLU A 150 4.84 9.17 -14.46
#